data_AF-A0A1D2M225-F1
#
_entry.id   AF-A0A1D2M225-F1
#
_cell.length_a   1.000
_cell.length_b   1.000
_cell.length_c   1.000
_cell.angle_alpha   90.00
_cell.angle_beta   90.00
_cell.angle_gamma   90.00
#
_symmetry.space_group_name_H-M   'P 1'
#
loop_
_entity.id
_entity.type
_entity.pdbx_description
1 polymer ?
#
loop_
_entity_poly.entity_id
_entity_poly.type
_entity_poly.pdbx_seq_one_letter_code
_entity_poly.pdbx_strand_id
1 'polypeptide(L)'
;MKELFQKIADYYDFPVEEILFCTRNTHRVDMKSLIDSELYFDDFIFVHRKGGIQKRSLVDQCKEIQIGDHIEKINDKSLVGLGHAEVVNYIKSIPTGNKLVMHLVEPLKTLDDVTNCAMKRINGLLYDFIEIYDAELSNKLYEITLGKKNPNELAAAVDSCELEYFGFTDDFLIELWGIVSDAKEGDLLLLVQDRTMQIERGRMEIN
;
A
#
# COMPACT_ATOMS: atom_id res chain seq x y z
N MET A 1 -10.15 20.39 -25.06
CA MET A 1 -10.10 19.48 -23.88
C MET A 1 -8.90 19.72 -22.96
N LYS A 2 -7.63 19.59 -23.40
CA LYS A 2 -6.48 19.86 -22.52
C LYS A 2 -6.49 21.26 -21.87
N GLU A 3 -6.83 22.29 -22.65
CA GLU A 3 -6.94 23.66 -22.14
C GLU A 3 -8.09 23.84 -21.12
N LEU A 4 -9.21 23.14 -21.33
CA LEU A 4 -10.34 23.16 -20.38
C LEU A 4 -9.92 22.54 -19.05
N PHE A 5 -9.24 21.39 -19.10
CA PHE A 5 -8.73 20.72 -17.90
C PHE A 5 -7.73 21.60 -17.16
N GLN A 6 -6.81 22.25 -17.88
CA GLN A 6 -5.85 23.18 -17.26
C GLN A 6 -6.57 24.35 -16.56
N LYS A 7 -7.53 25.00 -17.23
CA LYS A 7 -8.29 26.11 -16.65
C LYS A 7 -9.08 25.71 -15.40
N ILE A 8 -9.69 24.51 -15.41
CA ILE A 8 -10.39 23.96 -14.24
C ILE A 8 -9.40 23.71 -13.10
N ALA A 9 -8.29 23.03 -13.40
CA ALA A 9 -7.24 22.70 -12.44
C ALA A 9 -6.66 23.95 -11.76
N ASP A 10 -6.34 24.98 -12.55
CA ASP A 10 -5.82 26.25 -12.06
C ASP A 10 -6.84 27.01 -11.18
N TYR A 11 -8.12 27.00 -11.56
CA TYR A 11 -9.16 27.72 -10.81
C TYR A 11 -9.45 27.08 -9.44
N TYR A 12 -9.40 25.75 -9.35
CA TYR A 12 -9.71 25.00 -8.14
C TYR A 12 -8.45 24.54 -7.37
N ASP A 13 -7.27 25.00 -7.76
CA ASP A 13 -5.98 24.76 -7.12
C ASP A 13 -5.64 23.27 -6.92
N PHE A 14 -5.62 22.51 -8.02
CA PHE A 14 -5.14 21.13 -8.01
C PHE A 14 -4.42 20.74 -9.33
N PRO A 15 -3.50 19.76 -9.33
CA PRO A 15 -2.78 19.35 -10.53
C PRO A 15 -3.70 18.81 -11.63
N VAL A 16 -3.47 19.23 -12.88
CA VAL A 16 -4.27 18.78 -14.04
C VAL A 16 -4.24 17.26 -14.24
N GLU A 17 -3.15 16.60 -13.81
CA GLU A 17 -2.94 15.15 -13.86
C GLU A 17 -3.90 14.36 -12.95
N GLU A 18 -4.53 15.03 -11.99
CA GLU A 18 -5.56 14.46 -11.13
C GLU A 18 -6.92 14.39 -11.84
N ILE A 19 -7.15 15.11 -12.94
CA ILE A 19 -8.39 14.96 -13.72
C ILE A 19 -8.32 13.66 -14.52
N LEU A 20 -9.23 12.73 -14.25
CA LEU A 20 -9.38 11.50 -15.03
C LEU A 20 -10.22 11.77 -16.29
N PHE A 21 -11.43 12.26 -16.08
CA PHE A 21 -12.39 12.60 -17.14
C PHE A 21 -13.45 13.54 -16.58
N CYS A 22 -14.30 14.06 -17.46
CA CYS A 22 -15.44 14.87 -17.07
C CYS A 22 -16.73 14.30 -17.66
N THR A 23 -17.82 14.42 -16.92
CA THR A 23 -19.17 14.10 -17.39
C THR A 23 -20.02 15.36 -17.45
N ARG A 24 -20.94 15.40 -18.39
CA ARG A 24 -21.93 16.46 -18.56
C ARG A 24 -23.21 16.10 -17.82
N ASN A 25 -23.77 17.05 -17.06
CA ASN A 25 -25.09 17.00 -16.41
C ASN A 25 -25.31 15.83 -15.44
N THR A 26 -24.25 15.12 -15.04
CA THR A 26 -24.31 14.04 -14.06
C THR A 26 -23.01 13.92 -13.27
N HIS A 27 -23.10 13.76 -11.94
CA HIS A 27 -21.96 13.45 -11.07
C HIS A 27 -21.62 11.95 -11.06
N ARG A 28 -22.45 11.10 -11.67
CA ARG A 28 -22.19 9.66 -11.75
C ARG A 28 -21.18 9.38 -12.86
N VAL A 29 -20.44 8.30 -12.71
CA VAL A 29 -19.57 7.78 -13.78
C VAL A 29 -20.46 7.17 -14.87
N ASP A 30 -20.90 8.00 -15.80
CA ASP A 30 -21.65 7.60 -16.99
C ASP A 30 -20.80 7.87 -18.24
N MET A 31 -20.28 6.79 -18.82
CA MET A 31 -19.41 6.86 -20.00
C MET A 31 -20.14 7.41 -21.24
N LYS A 32 -21.48 7.40 -21.26
CA LYS A 32 -22.27 8.01 -22.34
C LYS A 32 -22.39 9.52 -22.21
N SER A 33 -22.15 10.06 -21.03
CA SER A 33 -22.19 11.49 -20.74
C SER A 33 -20.80 12.11 -20.64
N LEU A 34 -19.75 11.44 -21.14
CA LEU A 34 -18.42 12.03 -21.23
C LEU A 34 -18.47 13.31 -22.06
N ILE A 35 -17.68 14.30 -21.64
CA ILE A 35 -17.54 15.54 -22.40
C ILE A 35 -16.79 15.26 -23.70
N ASP A 36 -17.47 15.48 -24.83
CA ASP A 36 -16.92 15.46 -26.17
C ASP A 36 -16.70 16.89 -26.69
N SER A 37 -16.64 17.08 -28.01
CA SER A 37 -16.44 18.37 -28.66
C SER A 37 -17.62 19.34 -28.54
N GLU A 38 -18.81 18.89 -28.12
CA GLU A 38 -20.03 19.70 -28.11
C GLU A 38 -20.48 20.00 -26.67
N LEU A 39 -20.07 21.18 -26.17
CA LEU A 39 -20.52 21.76 -24.91
C LEU A 39 -21.50 22.90 -25.17
N TYR A 40 -22.66 22.88 -24.52
CA TYR A 40 -23.63 23.97 -24.54
C TYR A 40 -23.46 24.88 -23.31
N PHE A 41 -23.92 26.12 -23.42
CA PHE A 41 -23.74 27.15 -22.38
C PHE A 41 -24.35 26.77 -21.02
N ASP A 42 -25.42 25.97 -21.03
CA ASP A 42 -26.15 25.55 -19.81
C ASP A 42 -25.71 24.17 -19.27
N ASP A 43 -24.66 23.57 -19.83
CA ASP A 43 -24.18 22.26 -19.39
C ASP A 43 -23.40 22.34 -18.08
N PHE A 44 -23.80 21.54 -17.09
CA PHE A 44 -23.01 21.33 -15.88
C PHE A 44 -21.89 20.34 -16.16
N ILE A 45 -20.65 20.74 -15.84
CA ILE A 45 -19.48 19.90 -15.98
C ILE A 45 -19.12 19.31 -14.61
N PHE A 46 -19.13 17.98 -14.51
CA PHE A 46 -18.67 17.25 -13.34
C PHE A 46 -17.29 16.66 -13.62
N VAL A 47 -16.31 17.06 -12.82
CA VAL A 47 -14.92 16.65 -12.95
C VAL A 47 -14.68 15.43 -12.08
N HIS A 48 -14.32 14.30 -12.69
CA HIS A 48 -13.95 13.08 -11.98
C HIS A 48 -12.45 13.09 -11.77
N ARG A 49 -12.04 13.24 -10.52
CA ARG A 49 -10.64 13.29 -10.13
C ARG A 49 -10.16 11.91 -9.68
N LYS A 50 -8.88 11.64 -9.87
CA LYS A 50 -8.19 10.55 -9.17
C LYS A 50 -8.48 10.68 -7.68
N GLY A 51 -8.88 9.58 -7.04
CA GLY A 51 -8.88 9.52 -5.59
C GLY A 51 -7.48 9.85 -5.10
N GLY A 52 -7.38 10.72 -4.10
CA GLY A 52 -6.12 11.18 -3.54
C GLY A 52 -6.23 11.27 -2.03
N ILE A 53 -5.11 11.08 -1.33
CA ILE A 53 -5.04 11.43 0.08
C ILE A 53 -5.12 12.96 0.15
N GLN A 54 -6.14 13.45 0.84
CA GLN A 54 -6.41 14.88 0.92
C GLN A 54 -5.31 15.55 1.74
N LYS A 55 -4.64 16.59 1.21
CA LYS A 55 -3.55 17.28 1.91
C LYS A 55 -3.98 17.77 3.29
N ARG A 56 -3.12 17.59 4.30
CA ARG A 56 -3.36 17.84 5.73
C ARG A 56 -4.49 17.01 6.33
N SER A 57 -4.98 16.00 5.62
CA SER A 57 -5.85 15.00 6.23
C SER A 57 -5.08 14.15 7.21
N LEU A 58 -5.87 13.57 8.08
CA LEU A 58 -5.60 12.43 8.91
C LEU A 58 -4.67 11.37 8.27
N VAL A 59 -4.99 10.95 7.05
CA VAL A 59 -4.22 9.93 6.31
C VAL A 59 -2.95 10.53 5.71
N ASP A 60 -2.95 11.80 5.29
CA ASP A 60 -1.76 12.50 4.77
C ASP A 60 -0.66 12.68 5.83
N GLN A 61 -1.07 12.89 7.08
CA GLN A 61 -0.17 13.03 8.22
C GLN A 61 0.47 11.69 8.59
N CYS A 62 -0.24 10.59 8.39
CA CYS A 62 0.26 9.24 8.58
C CYS A 62 0.87 8.73 7.27
N LYS A 63 2.16 9.01 7.10
CA LYS A 63 2.95 8.62 5.91
C LYS A 63 3.02 7.11 5.65
N GLU A 64 2.48 6.31 6.57
CA GLU A 64 2.46 4.85 6.53
C GLU A 64 1.22 4.28 5.84
N ILE A 65 0.16 5.08 5.63
CA ILE A 65 -1.06 4.64 4.94
C ILE A 65 -1.03 5.16 3.50
N GLN A 66 -1.26 4.26 2.55
CA GLN A 66 -1.20 4.55 1.13
C GLN A 66 -2.51 4.27 0.41
N ILE A 67 -2.70 4.93 -0.73
CA ILE A 67 -3.83 4.66 -1.60
C ILE A 67 -3.68 3.23 -2.11
N GLY A 68 -4.66 2.39 -1.79
CA GLY A 68 -4.67 1.01 -2.23
C GLY A 68 -4.53 0.00 -1.09
N ASP A 69 -4.23 0.43 0.13
CA ASP A 69 -4.25 -0.43 1.33
C ASP A 69 -5.67 -0.98 1.56
N HIS A 70 -5.76 -2.26 1.93
CA HIS A 70 -7.05 -2.87 2.26
C HIS A 70 -7.25 -2.79 3.77
N ILE A 71 -8.27 -2.06 4.21
CA ILE A 71 -8.63 -1.97 5.62
C ILE A 71 -9.47 -3.20 5.99
N GLU A 72 -8.89 -4.13 6.73
CA GLU A 72 -9.59 -5.35 7.16
C GLU A 72 -10.52 -5.05 8.35
N LYS A 73 -10.03 -4.29 9.33
CA LYS A 73 -10.76 -3.94 10.55
C LYS A 73 -10.36 -2.56 11.06
N ILE A 74 -11.30 -1.91 11.74
CA ILE A 74 -11.08 -0.65 12.44
C ILE A 74 -11.55 -0.82 13.89
N ASN A 75 -10.62 -0.61 14.82
CA ASN A 75 -10.72 -1.04 16.21
C ASN A 75 -11.07 -2.54 16.24
N ASP A 76 -12.06 -2.93 17.04
CA ASP A 76 -12.47 -4.33 17.17
C ASP A 76 -13.49 -4.78 16.10
N LYS A 77 -13.83 -3.92 15.14
CA LYS A 77 -14.84 -4.23 14.11
C LYS A 77 -14.21 -4.61 12.78
N SER A 78 -14.43 -5.85 12.35
CA SER A 78 -14.15 -6.27 10.98
C SER A 78 -15.01 -5.51 9.97
N LEU A 79 -14.36 -5.03 8.91
CA LEU A 79 -14.98 -4.39 7.76
C LEU A 79 -15.12 -5.34 6.57
N VAL A 80 -14.59 -6.55 6.68
CA VAL A 80 -14.68 -7.58 5.64
C VAL A 80 -16.16 -7.90 5.38
N GLY A 81 -16.55 -7.85 4.11
CA GLY A 81 -17.94 -8.12 3.68
C GLY A 81 -18.91 -6.94 3.82
N LEU A 82 -18.48 -5.80 4.38
CA LEU A 82 -19.31 -4.59 4.43
C LEU A 82 -19.28 -3.81 3.12
N GLY A 83 -20.41 -3.21 2.74
CA GLY A 83 -20.48 -2.29 1.62
C GLY A 83 -19.82 -0.93 1.94
N HIS A 84 -19.43 -0.19 0.90
CA HIS A 84 -18.78 1.13 1.05
C HIS A 84 -19.57 2.10 1.96
N ALA A 85 -20.89 2.16 1.79
CA ALA A 85 -21.74 3.04 2.60
C ALA A 85 -21.72 2.67 4.09
N GLU A 86 -21.69 1.38 4.41
CA GLU A 86 -21.67 0.88 5.78
C GLU A 86 -20.33 1.18 6.44
N VAL A 87 -19.23 0.98 5.71
CA VAL A 87 -17.88 1.34 6.17
C VAL A 87 -17.79 2.84 6.45
N VAL A 88 -18.27 3.69 5.53
CA VAL A 88 -18.28 5.14 5.72
C VAL A 88 -19.12 5.55 6.92
N ASN A 89 -20.30 4.96 7.11
CA ASN A 89 -21.16 5.26 8.25
C ASN A 89 -20.53 4.82 9.58
N TYR A 90 -19.87 3.67 9.60
CA TYR A 90 -19.15 3.20 10.78
C TYR A 90 -18.01 4.15 11.14
N ILE A 91 -17.15 4.53 10.19
CA ILE A 91 -16.05 5.48 10.43
C ILE A 91 -16.60 6.80 10.95
N LYS A 92 -17.70 7.31 10.37
CA LYS A 92 -18.38 8.54 10.82
C LYS A 92 -18.99 8.43 12.22
N SER A 93 -19.33 7.22 12.68
CA SER A 93 -19.90 7.01 14.02
C SER A 93 -18.85 7.03 15.14
N ILE A 94 -17.56 6.92 14.82
CA ILE A 94 -16.48 6.90 15.81
C ILE A 94 -16.35 8.30 16.42
N PRO A 95 -16.51 8.45 17.76
CA PRO A 95 -16.40 9.74 18.42
C PRO A 95 -15.03 10.37 18.24
N THR A 96 -15.02 11.68 18.01
CA THR A 96 -13.80 12.49 18.03
C THR A 96 -13.17 12.47 19.42
N GLY A 97 -11.85 12.32 19.50
CA GLY A 97 -11.08 12.13 20.73
C GLY A 97 -10.65 10.68 20.96
N ASN A 98 -11.18 9.72 20.19
CA ASN A 98 -10.83 8.31 20.33
C ASN A 98 -9.64 7.93 19.44
N LYS A 99 -8.83 6.99 19.94
CA LYS A 99 -7.86 6.25 19.12
C LYS A 99 -8.62 5.39 18.11
N LEU A 100 -8.16 5.43 16.87
CA LEU A 100 -8.60 4.60 15.78
C LEU A 100 -7.43 3.69 15.41
N VAL A 101 -7.61 2.38 15.59
CA VAL A 101 -6.63 1.37 15.21
C VAL A 101 -7.10 0.75 13.91
N MET A 102 -6.42 1.04 12.81
CA MET A 102 -6.65 0.37 11.53
C MET A 102 -5.75 -0.85 11.45
N HIS A 103 -6.32 -1.99 11.10
CA HIS A 103 -5.52 -3.12 10.67
C HIS A 103 -5.56 -3.15 9.15
N LEU A 104 -4.43 -2.79 8.57
CA LEU A 104 -4.24 -2.76 7.14
C LEU A 104 -3.66 -4.10 6.71
N VAL A 105 -4.23 -4.63 5.65
CA VAL A 105 -3.68 -5.75 4.90
C VAL A 105 -3.16 -5.14 3.62
N GLU A 106 -1.85 -5.23 3.38
CA GLU A 106 -1.30 -4.92 2.07
C GLU A 106 -1.90 -5.91 1.06
N PRO A 107 -2.64 -5.45 0.04
CA PRO A 107 -3.12 -6.36 -0.99
C PRO A 107 -1.94 -6.73 -1.88
N LEU A 108 -1.55 -8.00 -1.88
CA LEU A 108 -0.60 -8.54 -2.85
C LEU A 108 -1.22 -8.42 -4.25
N LYS A 109 -0.78 -7.44 -5.03
CA LYS A 109 -1.38 -7.13 -6.33
C LYS A 109 -0.57 -7.70 -7.51
N THR A 110 0.71 -8.03 -7.34
CA THR A 110 1.54 -8.62 -8.39
C THR A 110 2.67 -9.53 -7.83
N LEU A 111 3.24 -10.40 -8.67
CA LEU A 111 4.44 -11.20 -8.35
C LEU A 111 5.64 -10.31 -7.94
N ASP A 112 5.70 -9.10 -8.49
CA ASP A 112 6.72 -8.11 -8.18
C ASP A 112 6.53 -7.56 -6.76
N ASP A 113 5.29 -7.38 -6.29
CA ASP A 113 5.00 -6.92 -4.92
C ASP A 113 5.42 -7.95 -3.86
N VAL A 114 5.16 -9.23 -4.12
CA VAL A 114 5.59 -10.36 -3.27
C VAL A 114 7.11 -10.38 -3.14
N THR A 115 7.79 -10.25 -4.28
CA THR A 115 9.26 -10.22 -4.34
C THR A 115 9.80 -9.01 -3.58
N ASN A 116 9.25 -7.81 -3.80
CA ASN A 116 9.66 -6.59 -3.10
C ASN A 116 9.46 -6.67 -1.58
N CYS A 117 8.40 -7.33 -1.10
CA CYS A 117 8.16 -7.52 0.33
C CYS A 117 9.18 -8.49 0.96
N ALA A 118 9.45 -9.62 0.31
CA ALA A 118 10.49 -10.55 0.75
C ALA A 118 11.86 -9.84 0.80
N MET A 119 12.18 -9.07 -0.23
CA MET A 119 13.42 -8.31 -0.35
C MET A 119 13.63 -7.27 0.77
N LYS A 120 12.56 -6.59 1.20
CA LYS A 120 12.62 -5.67 2.34
C LYS A 120 12.89 -6.42 3.65
N ARG A 121 12.25 -7.57 3.88
CA ARG A 121 12.46 -8.40 5.09
C ARG A 121 13.87 -8.98 5.13
N ILE A 122 14.39 -9.44 4.00
CA ILE A 122 15.77 -9.94 3.88
C ILE A 122 16.78 -8.82 4.20
N ASN A 123 16.57 -7.60 3.69
CA ASN A 123 17.41 -6.46 4.06
C ASN A 123 17.36 -6.15 5.56
N GLY A 124 16.18 -6.23 6.19
CA GLY A 124 16.05 -6.08 7.64
C GLY A 124 16.87 -7.13 8.39
N LEU A 125 16.76 -8.39 7.97
CA LEU A 125 17.52 -9.50 8.55
C LEU A 125 19.04 -9.31 8.38
N LEU A 126 19.50 -8.82 7.22
CA LEU A 126 20.89 -8.46 6.99
C LEU A 126 21.36 -7.31 7.89
N TYR A 127 20.53 -6.29 8.07
CA TYR A 127 20.83 -5.17 8.94
C TYR A 127 20.99 -5.64 10.39
N ASP A 128 20.12 -6.52 10.86
CA ASP A 128 20.21 -7.06 12.21
C ASP A 128 21.44 -7.98 12.40
N PHE A 129 21.87 -8.70 11.35
CA PHE A 129 22.97 -9.64 11.42
C PHE A 129 24.36 -8.99 11.26
N ILE A 130 24.50 -8.03 10.34
CA ILE A 130 25.80 -7.43 9.96
C ILE A 130 25.76 -5.91 9.75
N GLU A 131 24.67 -5.23 10.15
CA GLU A 131 24.50 -3.77 10.10
C GLU A 131 24.62 -3.15 8.69
N ILE A 132 24.33 -3.92 7.64
CA ILE A 132 24.31 -3.42 6.26
C ILE A 132 22.91 -3.39 5.66
N TYR A 133 22.72 -2.46 4.73
CA TYR A 133 21.55 -2.41 3.88
C TYR A 133 22.01 -2.55 2.42
N ASP A 134 21.79 -3.73 1.84
CA ASP A 134 22.29 -4.07 0.50
C ASP A 134 21.22 -4.83 -0.29
N ALA A 135 20.62 -4.11 -1.24
CA ALA A 135 19.57 -4.62 -2.10
C ALA A 135 20.08 -5.69 -3.08
N GLU A 136 21.33 -5.62 -3.53
CA GLU A 136 21.88 -6.61 -4.46
C GLU A 136 22.18 -7.92 -3.73
N LEU A 137 22.77 -7.84 -2.54
CA LEU A 137 22.98 -9.00 -1.67
C LEU A 137 21.65 -9.65 -1.29
N SER A 138 20.65 -8.84 -0.92
CA SER A 138 19.31 -9.34 -0.63
C SER A 138 18.70 -10.09 -1.81
N ASN A 139 18.93 -9.62 -3.04
CA ASN A 139 18.41 -10.27 -4.24
C ASN A 139 19.10 -11.61 -4.46
N LYS A 140 20.43 -11.66 -4.28
CA LYS A 140 21.21 -12.89 -4.38
C LYS A 140 20.77 -13.93 -3.33
N LEU A 141 20.48 -13.50 -2.10
CA LEU A 141 19.94 -14.35 -1.04
C LEU A 141 18.51 -14.82 -1.31
N TYR A 142 17.67 -13.96 -1.87
CA TYR A 142 16.33 -14.36 -2.32
C TYR A 142 16.43 -15.43 -3.41
N GLU A 143 17.21 -15.18 -4.47
CA GLU A 143 17.37 -16.09 -5.61
C GLU A 143 17.97 -17.44 -5.21
N ILE A 144 18.99 -17.48 -4.35
CA ILE A 144 19.60 -18.76 -3.92
C ILE A 144 18.62 -19.61 -3.08
N THR A 145 17.67 -18.96 -2.41
CA THR A 145 16.60 -19.60 -1.64
C THR A 145 15.45 -20.09 -2.53
N LEU A 146 15.32 -19.55 -3.74
CA LEU A 146 14.37 -20.08 -4.71
C LEU A 146 14.73 -21.54 -5.07
N GLY A 147 13.70 -22.39 -5.14
CA GLY A 147 13.87 -23.82 -5.45
C GLY A 147 14.42 -24.72 -4.33
N LYS A 148 14.83 -24.20 -3.17
CA LYS A 148 15.24 -25.01 -2.01
C LYS A 148 14.02 -25.55 -1.26
N LYS A 149 14.09 -26.80 -0.78
CA LYS A 149 12.97 -27.47 -0.10
C LYS A 149 13.00 -27.34 1.42
N ASN A 150 14.14 -27.04 1.99
CA ASN A 150 14.34 -26.96 3.44
C ASN A 150 15.55 -26.08 3.77
N PRO A 151 15.69 -25.60 5.03
CA PRO A 151 16.82 -24.78 5.46
C PRO A 151 18.19 -25.44 5.27
N ASN A 152 18.28 -26.76 5.41
CA ASN A 152 19.56 -27.47 5.25
C ASN A 152 20.06 -27.43 3.79
N GLU A 153 19.15 -27.56 2.81
CA GLU A 153 19.48 -27.38 1.39
C GLU A 153 19.87 -25.93 1.07
N LEU A 154 19.33 -24.95 1.79
CA LEU A 154 19.73 -23.55 1.67
C LEU A 154 21.14 -23.35 2.25
N ALA A 155 21.42 -23.85 3.44
CA ALA A 155 22.75 -23.77 4.07
C ALA A 155 23.83 -24.35 3.16
N ALA A 156 23.61 -25.56 2.65
CA ALA A 156 24.53 -26.18 1.70
C ALA A 156 24.73 -25.37 0.40
N ALA A 157 23.70 -24.64 -0.05
CA ALA A 157 23.81 -23.79 -1.23
C ALA A 157 24.62 -22.52 -0.94
N VAL A 158 24.40 -21.88 0.21
CA VAL A 158 25.14 -20.70 0.66
C VAL A 158 26.62 -21.03 0.85
N ASP A 159 26.92 -22.15 1.49
CA ASP A 159 28.29 -22.66 1.70
C ASP A 159 29.00 -23.00 0.38
N SER A 160 28.24 -23.35 -0.67
CA SER A 160 28.81 -23.65 -1.99
C SER A 160 29.06 -22.42 -2.86
N CYS A 161 28.70 -21.22 -2.39
CA CYS A 161 28.78 -19.97 -3.15
C CYS A 161 29.72 -18.96 -2.47
N GLU A 162 29.97 -17.84 -3.15
CA GLU A 162 30.75 -16.71 -2.61
C GLU A 162 30.16 -16.09 -1.33
N LEU A 163 28.94 -16.50 -0.95
CA LEU A 163 28.26 -16.07 0.26
C LEU A 163 28.77 -16.77 1.52
N GLU A 164 29.53 -17.87 1.39
CA GLU A 164 30.21 -18.54 2.51
C GLU A 164 31.07 -17.55 3.32
N TYR A 165 31.68 -16.58 2.64
CA TYR A 165 32.51 -15.55 3.26
C TYR A 165 31.79 -14.75 4.36
N PHE A 166 30.47 -14.58 4.26
CA PHE A 166 29.68 -13.84 5.26
C PHE A 166 29.47 -14.63 6.55
N GLY A 167 29.67 -15.95 6.54
CA GLY A 167 29.54 -16.79 7.73
C GLY A 167 28.15 -16.74 8.36
N PHE A 168 27.09 -16.76 7.54
CA PHE A 168 25.71 -16.75 8.02
C PHE A 168 25.45 -17.92 8.97
N THR A 169 24.79 -17.63 10.09
CA THR A 169 24.46 -18.65 11.08
C THR A 169 23.27 -19.50 10.63
N ASP A 170 23.12 -20.70 11.20
CA ASP A 170 21.96 -21.55 10.95
C ASP A 170 20.63 -20.83 11.27
N ASP A 171 20.59 -20.04 12.34
CA ASP A 171 19.42 -19.25 12.74
C ASP A 171 19.05 -18.22 11.67
N PHE A 172 20.05 -17.50 11.14
CA PHE A 172 19.84 -16.57 10.02
C PHE A 172 19.28 -17.30 8.78
N LEU A 173 19.82 -18.48 8.45
CA LEU A 173 19.41 -19.24 7.27
C LEU A 173 18.00 -19.82 7.42
N ILE A 174 17.61 -20.21 8.63
CA ILE A 174 16.24 -20.63 8.95
C ILE A 174 15.27 -19.45 8.78
N GLU A 175 15.60 -18.27 9.30
CA GLU A 175 14.77 -17.07 9.15
C GLU A 175 14.67 -16.61 7.69
N LEU A 176 15.78 -16.59 6.96
CA LEU A 176 15.81 -16.31 5.52
C LEU A 176 14.91 -17.28 4.74
N TRP A 177 15.02 -18.58 5.02
CA TRP A 177 14.16 -19.59 4.40
C TRP A 177 12.68 -19.38 4.73
N GLY A 178 12.37 -19.00 5.98
CA GLY A 178 11.02 -18.64 6.41
C GLY A 178 10.46 -17.48 5.59
N ILE A 179 11.20 -16.37 5.48
CA ILE A 179 10.79 -15.19 4.71
C ILE A 179 10.41 -15.54 3.26
N VAL A 180 11.22 -16.36 2.59
CA VAL A 180 11.00 -16.73 1.18
C VAL A 180 9.91 -17.79 1.02
N SER A 181 9.76 -18.70 1.98
CA SER A 181 8.69 -19.72 1.94
C SER A 181 7.32 -19.10 2.19
N ASP A 182 7.22 -18.19 3.15
CA ASP A 182 6.02 -17.35 3.39
C ASP A 182 5.61 -16.62 2.10
N ALA A 183 6.60 -16.10 1.34
CA ALA A 183 6.35 -15.41 0.09
C ALA A 183 5.88 -16.34 -1.05
N LYS A 184 6.33 -17.60 -1.08
CA LYS A 184 5.99 -18.59 -2.14
C LYS A 184 4.62 -19.23 -1.96
N GLU A 185 4.20 -19.52 -0.73
CA GLU A 185 2.96 -20.26 -0.49
C GLU A 185 1.70 -19.37 -0.61
N GLY A 186 1.87 -18.08 -0.90
CA GLY A 186 0.77 -17.11 -0.92
C GLY A 186 0.24 -16.80 0.49
N ASP A 187 0.86 -17.39 1.52
CA ASP A 187 0.57 -17.16 2.93
C ASP A 187 1.34 -15.93 3.45
N LEU A 188 1.34 -14.87 2.63
CA LEU A 188 1.72 -13.50 3.02
C LEU A 188 0.59 -12.83 3.82
N LEU A 189 -0.15 -13.63 4.60
CA LEU A 189 -1.20 -13.20 5.52
C LEU A 189 -0.65 -12.45 6.75
N LEU A 190 0.65 -12.15 6.80
CA LEU A 190 1.32 -11.64 8.00
C LEU A 190 2.00 -10.28 7.85
N LEU A 191 1.63 -9.47 6.86
CA LEU A 191 1.80 -8.03 6.94
C LEU A 191 0.49 -7.36 7.39
N VAL A 192 -0.22 -7.97 8.35
CA VAL A 192 -1.21 -7.24 9.13
C VAL A 192 -0.43 -6.23 9.96
N GLN A 193 -0.42 -4.99 9.48
CA GLN A 193 0.22 -3.90 10.18
C GLN A 193 -0.86 -3.13 10.94
N ASP A 194 -0.73 -3.13 12.25
CA ASP A 194 -1.57 -2.34 13.12
C ASP A 194 -1.08 -0.89 13.02
N ARG A 195 -1.93 -0.03 12.45
CA ARG A 195 -1.69 1.40 12.33
C ARG A 195 -2.64 2.12 13.28
N THR A 196 -2.08 2.73 14.31
CA THR A 196 -2.86 3.49 15.30
C THR A 196 -2.80 4.97 14.97
N MET A 197 -3.96 5.62 15.04
CA MET A 197 -4.08 7.04 14.77
C MET A 197 -5.09 7.69 15.74
N GLN A 198 -4.93 8.97 16.12
CA GLN A 198 -5.82 9.66 17.07
C GLN A 198 -6.73 10.70 16.42
N ILE A 199 -8.03 10.43 16.31
CA ILE A 199 -8.95 11.40 15.72
C ILE A 199 -9.11 12.59 16.67
N GLU A 200 -8.49 13.73 16.40
CA GLU A 200 -8.83 14.99 17.08
C GLU A 200 -9.80 15.81 16.23
N ARG A 201 -10.39 16.87 16.79
CA ARG A 201 -11.30 17.75 16.06
C ARG A 201 -10.59 18.35 14.84
N GLY A 202 -10.78 17.71 13.68
CA GLY A 202 -10.28 18.17 12.39
C GLY A 202 -8.79 17.97 12.11
N ARG A 203 -7.99 17.27 12.94
CA ARG A 203 -6.56 16.92 12.72
C ARG A 203 -6.17 15.64 13.46
N MET A 204 -5.15 14.91 12.99
CA MET A 204 -4.60 13.73 13.67
C MET A 204 -3.21 14.07 14.14
N GLU A 205 -2.97 13.94 15.44
CA GLU A 205 -1.62 14.00 15.98
C GLU A 205 -1.15 12.57 16.30
N ILE A 206 0.10 12.29 15.95
CA ILE A 206 0.75 10.99 16.13
C ILE A 206 1.54 11.07 17.45
N ASN A 207 1.38 10.09 18.33
CA ASN A 207 2.30 9.83 19.44
C ASN A 207 3.01 8.51 19.19
#